data_AF-A0A8T3PA96-F1
#
_entry.id   AF-A0A8T3PA96-F1
#
_cell.length_a   1.000
_cell.length_b   1.000
_cell.length_c   1.000
_cell.angle_alpha   90.00
_cell.angle_beta   90.00
_cell.angle_gamma   90.00
#
_symmetry.space_group_name_H-M   'P 1'
#
loop_
_entity.id
_entity.type
_entity.pdbx_description
1 polymer ?
#
loop_
_entity_poly.entity_id
_entity_poly.type
_entity_poly.pdbx_seq_one_letter_code
_entity_poly.pdbx_strand_id
1 'polypeptide(L)'
;MRATTPFGFADEMRVGLRGTVRRVWGRRGVKIHQVVQFTYEWRYLFLVVDGRGGQLHWCWLDSMAAPDVQAAVGGVRQHTQVRALVWDGAPSHRDADVRAVDLALIDLPPYSPELNPAERIFQELRRAIEGRVYATLDDKVAAVEAELAKLEADPARVRSIADWDWINEAVERLPVTQVA
;
A
#
# COMPACT_ATOMS: atom_id res chain seq x y z
N MET A 1 -17.24 11.88 -23.10
CA MET A 1 -16.21 11.59 -22.08
C MET A 1 -15.71 10.17 -22.32
N ARG A 2 -14.39 9.96 -22.40
CA ARG A 2 -13.84 8.59 -22.43
C ARG A 2 -14.16 7.95 -21.07
N ALA A 3 -14.76 6.78 -21.06
CA ALA A 3 -14.90 6.02 -19.82
C ALA A 3 -13.50 5.52 -19.45
N THR A 4 -12.87 6.12 -18.45
CA THR A 4 -11.57 5.65 -17.96
C THR A 4 -11.79 4.43 -17.10
N THR A 5 -11.15 3.33 -17.47
CA THR A 5 -11.10 2.12 -16.65
C THR A 5 -10.50 2.45 -15.28
N PRO A 6 -11.19 2.19 -14.15
CA PRO A 6 -10.61 2.40 -12.83
C PRO A 6 -9.39 1.51 -12.64
N PHE A 7 -8.29 2.08 -12.14
CA PHE A 7 -7.06 1.36 -11.85
C PHE A 7 -6.56 1.76 -10.47
N GLY A 8 -5.79 0.88 -9.84
CA GLY A 8 -5.19 1.12 -8.53
C GLY A 8 -3.72 0.74 -8.54
N PHE A 9 -2.99 1.25 -7.57
CA PHE A 9 -1.63 0.81 -7.29
C PHE A 9 -1.61 -0.09 -6.07
N ALA A 10 -0.87 -1.19 -6.13
CA ALA A 10 -0.68 -2.07 -4.99
C ALA A 10 0.79 -2.16 -4.56
N ASP A 11 0.96 -2.43 -3.28
CA ASP A 11 2.23 -2.78 -2.67
C ASP A 11 1.99 -3.46 -1.32
N GLU A 12 3.04 -4.07 -0.77
CA GLU A 12 3.01 -4.76 0.51
C GLU A 12 3.99 -4.16 1.51
N MET A 13 3.52 -3.91 2.73
CA MET A 13 4.37 -3.47 3.82
C MET A 13 4.40 -4.52 4.94
N ARG A 14 5.60 -4.95 5.31
CA ARG A 14 5.79 -5.72 6.56
C ARG A 14 5.54 -4.83 7.78
N VAL A 15 4.57 -5.22 8.60
CA VAL A 15 4.27 -4.62 9.91
C VAL A 15 4.72 -5.58 10.99
N GLY A 16 5.75 -5.21 11.74
CA GLY A 16 6.30 -6.07 12.79
C GLY A 16 6.73 -5.34 14.05
N LEU A 17 7.02 -6.10 15.09
CA LEU A 17 7.40 -5.58 16.41
C LEU A 17 8.86 -5.14 16.51
N ARG A 18 9.66 -5.36 15.46
CA ARG A 18 10.97 -4.73 15.35
C ARG A 18 10.80 -3.24 15.06
N GLY A 19 10.95 -2.43 16.10
CA GLY A 19 10.76 -0.99 16.06
C GLY A 19 11.96 -0.23 15.47
N THR A 20 11.74 1.06 15.21
CA THR A 20 12.74 2.03 14.81
C THR A 20 12.59 3.28 15.69
N VAL A 21 13.68 4.04 15.86
CA VAL A 21 13.59 5.37 16.47
C VAL A 21 13.04 6.38 15.48
N ARG A 22 12.40 7.44 15.97
CA ARG A 22 11.92 8.55 15.15
C ARG A 22 12.60 9.85 15.54
N ARG A 23 12.61 10.81 14.62
CA ARG A 23 13.01 12.18 14.94
C ARG A 23 11.93 12.80 15.81
N VAL A 24 12.32 13.34 16.96
CA VAL A 24 11.43 13.99 17.91
C VAL A 24 12.00 15.35 18.31
N TRP A 25 11.11 16.29 18.62
CA TRP A 25 11.51 17.56 19.20
C TRP A 25 11.91 17.38 20.67
N GLY A 26 13.03 17.97 21.07
CA GLY A 26 13.57 17.89 22.41
C GLY A 26 14.10 19.24 22.89
N ARG A 27 14.20 19.41 24.21
CA ARG A 27 14.81 20.61 24.78
C ARG A 27 16.30 20.68 24.41
N ARG A 28 16.79 21.86 24.04
CA ARG A 28 18.20 22.08 23.72
C ARG A 28 19.08 21.71 24.92
N GLY A 29 20.13 20.93 24.69
CA GLY A 29 21.05 20.45 25.73
C GLY A 29 20.56 19.22 26.51
N VAL A 30 19.35 18.72 26.22
CA VAL A 30 18.82 17.51 26.86
C VAL A 30 18.95 16.31 25.93
N LYS A 31 19.61 15.25 26.40
CA LYS A 31 19.71 13.99 25.66
C LYS A 31 18.35 13.29 25.63
N ILE A 32 17.88 12.97 24.43
CA ILE A 32 16.67 12.18 24.23
C ILE A 32 17.02 10.68 24.27
N HIS A 33 16.24 9.92 25.03
CA HIS A 33 16.27 8.47 25.06
C HIS A 33 14.97 7.94 24.45
N GLN A 34 15.07 6.97 23.53
CA GLN A 34 13.92 6.30 22.92
C GLN A 34 14.07 4.79 23.11
N VAL A 35 12.97 4.14 23.46
CA VAL A 35 12.92 2.68 23.59
C VAL A 35 12.72 2.09 22.20
N VAL A 36 13.46 1.02 21.89
CA VAL A 36 13.34 0.26 20.65
C VAL A 36 13.00 -1.18 20.99
N GLN A 37 11.96 -1.70 20.35
CA GLN A 37 11.55 -3.10 20.48
C GLN A 37 12.30 -3.95 19.45
N PHE A 38 12.81 -5.11 19.86
CA PHE A 38 13.57 -6.05 19.02
C PHE A 38 12.92 -7.43 19.00
N THR A 39 11.61 -7.48 18.69
CA THR A 39 10.85 -8.73 18.58
C THR A 39 10.62 -9.09 17.11
N TYR A 40 10.84 -10.36 16.76
CA TYR A 40 10.78 -10.89 15.39
C TYR A 40 9.41 -11.51 15.08
N GLU A 41 8.37 -10.69 15.20
CA GLU A 41 6.99 -11.04 14.87
C GLU A 41 6.45 -9.99 13.89
N TRP A 42 5.77 -10.43 12.82
CA TRP A 42 5.23 -9.56 11.80
C TRP A 42 4.08 -10.19 11.02
N ARG A 43 3.28 -9.35 10.38
CA ARG A 43 2.35 -9.67 9.28
C ARG A 43 2.59 -8.71 8.12
N TYR A 44 2.06 -9.03 6.95
CA TYR A 44 2.14 -8.19 5.77
C TYR A 44 0.81 -7.48 5.55
N LEU A 45 0.86 -6.17 5.33
CA LEU A 45 -0.27 -5.37 4.88
C LEU A 45 -0.21 -5.30 3.36
N PHE A 46 -1.17 -5.91 2.67
CA PHE A 46 -1.42 -5.68 1.26
C PHE A 46 -2.33 -4.47 1.12
N LEU A 47 -1.93 -3.46 0.34
CA LEU A 47 -2.68 -2.22 0.16
C LEU A 47 -2.88 -1.93 -1.32
N VAL A 48 -4.11 -1.62 -1.70
CA VAL A 48 -4.51 -1.07 -2.99
C VAL A 48 -4.92 0.39 -2.80
N VAL A 49 -4.43 1.26 -3.67
CA VAL A 49 -4.70 2.70 -3.70
C VAL A 49 -5.29 3.08 -5.05
N ASP A 50 -6.56 3.45 -5.09
CA ASP A 50 -7.13 4.21 -6.20
C ASP A 50 -6.91 5.69 -5.92
N GLY A 51 -5.82 6.23 -6.47
CA GLY A 51 -5.42 7.62 -6.29
C GLY A 51 -6.48 8.61 -6.75
N ARG A 52 -7.09 8.37 -7.92
CA ARG A 52 -8.11 9.25 -8.52
C ARG A 52 -9.42 9.22 -7.74
N GLY A 53 -9.87 8.02 -7.38
CA GLY A 53 -11.07 7.82 -6.56
C GLY A 53 -10.89 8.32 -5.13
N GLY A 54 -9.65 8.37 -4.64
CA GLY A 54 -9.35 8.60 -3.23
C GLY A 54 -9.78 7.42 -2.36
N GLN A 55 -9.71 6.20 -2.89
CA GLN A 55 -10.17 4.99 -2.22
C GLN A 55 -8.99 4.08 -1.87
N LEU A 56 -9.11 3.41 -0.74
CA LEU A 56 -8.16 2.42 -0.27
C LEU A 56 -8.86 1.07 -0.14
N HIS A 57 -8.12 0.00 -0.33
CA HIS A 57 -8.53 -1.34 0.05
C HIS A 57 -7.31 -2.07 0.60
N TRP A 58 -7.47 -2.84 1.67
CA TRP A 58 -6.36 -3.57 2.26
C TRP A 58 -6.80 -4.91 2.84
N CYS A 59 -5.83 -5.81 2.96
CA CYS A 59 -5.96 -7.05 3.71
C CYS A 59 -4.63 -7.44 4.36
N TRP A 60 -4.67 -8.37 5.30
CA TRP A 60 -3.49 -8.87 6.00
C TRP A 60 -3.10 -10.23 5.45
N LEU A 61 -1.80 -10.43 5.23
CA LEU A 61 -1.21 -11.68 4.78
C LEU A 61 -0.25 -12.20 5.86
N ASP A 62 -0.29 -13.51 6.08
CA ASP A 62 0.65 -14.20 6.97
C ASP A 62 2.01 -14.37 6.29
N SER A 63 2.05 -14.45 4.97
CA SER A 63 3.30 -14.53 4.20
C SER A 63 3.21 -13.81 2.84
N MET A 64 4.36 -13.64 2.19
CA MET A 64 4.47 -13.20 0.79
C MET A 64 4.54 -14.38 -0.19
N ALA A 65 4.10 -15.57 0.23
CA ALA A 65 4.03 -16.72 -0.67
C ALA A 65 2.94 -16.52 -1.73
N ALA A 66 3.11 -17.14 -2.89
CA ALA A 66 2.18 -16.99 -4.02
C ALA A 66 0.70 -17.23 -3.67
N PRO A 67 0.32 -18.24 -2.84
CA PRO A 67 -1.09 -18.45 -2.49
C PRO A 67 -1.72 -17.27 -1.73
N ASP A 68 -0.99 -16.66 -0.79
CA ASP A 68 -1.49 -15.52 0.00
C ASP A 68 -1.64 -14.28 -0.89
N VAL A 69 -0.64 -14.02 -1.74
CA VAL A 69 -0.67 -12.91 -2.71
C VAL A 69 -1.79 -13.12 -3.74
N GLN A 70 -1.96 -14.34 -4.24
CA GLN A 70 -3.03 -14.67 -5.17
C GLN A 70 -4.41 -14.41 -4.55
N ALA A 71 -4.62 -14.83 -3.29
CA ALA A 71 -5.87 -14.59 -2.58
C ALA A 71 -6.15 -13.08 -2.41
N ALA A 72 -5.12 -12.30 -2.07
CA ALA A 72 -5.23 -10.84 -1.95
C ALA A 72 -5.63 -10.19 -3.28
N VAL A 73 -4.89 -10.48 -4.36
CA VAL A 73 -5.14 -9.93 -5.69
C VAL A 73 -6.50 -10.38 -6.24
N GLY A 74 -6.86 -11.65 -6.04
CA GLY A 74 -8.16 -12.20 -6.45
C GLY A 74 -9.36 -11.55 -5.74
N GLY A 75 -9.17 -11.05 -4.52
CA GLY A 75 -10.19 -10.33 -3.75
C GLY A 75 -10.44 -8.89 -4.22
N VAL A 76 -9.49 -8.26 -4.93
CA VAL A 76 -9.56 -6.83 -5.28
C VAL A 76 -10.84 -6.45 -6.02
N ARG A 77 -11.27 -7.26 -6.99
CA ARG A 77 -12.50 -6.99 -7.78
C ARG A 77 -13.80 -7.16 -7.00
N GLN A 78 -13.75 -7.89 -5.88
CA GLN A 78 -14.92 -8.11 -5.03
C GLN A 78 -15.15 -6.93 -4.09
N HIS A 79 -14.08 -6.20 -3.76
CA HIS A 79 -14.10 -5.11 -2.78
C HIS A 79 -13.91 -3.72 -3.39
N THR A 80 -13.51 -3.61 -4.65
CA THR A 80 -13.21 -2.34 -5.30
C THR A 80 -13.75 -2.27 -6.73
N GLN A 81 -13.76 -1.06 -7.30
CA GLN A 81 -14.08 -0.85 -8.72
C GLN A 81 -12.86 -1.01 -9.64
N VAL A 82 -11.66 -1.20 -9.07
CA VAL A 82 -10.39 -1.32 -9.78
C VAL A 82 -10.43 -2.50 -10.74
N ARG A 83 -10.05 -2.26 -11.99
CA ARG A 83 -9.98 -3.26 -13.07
C ARG A 83 -8.56 -3.54 -13.55
N ALA A 84 -7.60 -2.69 -13.17
CA ALA A 84 -6.19 -2.89 -13.41
C ALA A 84 -5.38 -2.52 -12.16
N LEU A 85 -4.41 -3.36 -11.80
CA LEU A 85 -3.52 -3.16 -10.66
C LEU A 85 -2.10 -2.91 -11.14
N VAL A 86 -1.50 -1.81 -10.71
CA VAL A 86 -0.11 -1.44 -10.98
C VAL A 86 0.72 -1.74 -9.74
N TRP A 87 1.79 -2.51 -9.86
CA TRP A 87 2.57 -2.97 -8.70
C TRP A 87 4.00 -3.36 -9.12
N ASP A 88 4.85 -3.69 -8.15
CA ASP A 88 6.24 -4.06 -8.43
C ASP A 88 6.39 -5.48 -9.00
N GLY A 89 7.62 -5.80 -9.44
CA GLY A 89 7.97 -7.11 -10.01
C GLY A 89 8.50 -8.13 -9.00
N ALA A 90 8.02 -8.14 -7.75
CA ALA A 90 8.46 -9.11 -6.74
C ALA A 90 8.33 -10.57 -7.24
N PRO A 91 9.15 -11.51 -6.75
CA PRO A 91 9.11 -12.90 -7.20
C PRO A 91 7.72 -13.55 -7.10
N SER A 92 6.97 -13.27 -6.03
CA SER A 92 5.60 -13.74 -5.83
C SER A 92 4.62 -13.18 -6.87
N HIS A 93 4.83 -11.95 -7.34
CA HIS A 93 3.95 -11.28 -8.33
C HIS A 93 4.10 -11.88 -9.72
N ARG A 94 5.18 -12.64 -9.95
CA ARG A 94 5.47 -13.32 -11.21
C ARG A 94 5.04 -14.79 -11.23
N ASP A 95 4.46 -15.27 -10.13
CA ASP A 95 3.91 -16.61 -10.06
C ASP A 95 2.76 -16.79 -11.07
N ALA A 96 2.65 -17.98 -11.66
CA ALA A 96 1.67 -18.26 -12.70
C ALA A 96 0.23 -18.17 -12.17
N ASP A 97 -0.01 -18.61 -10.94
CA ASP A 97 -1.36 -18.60 -10.34
C ASP A 97 -1.79 -17.18 -10.00
N VAL A 98 -0.84 -16.34 -9.59
CA VAL A 98 -1.04 -14.90 -9.40
C VAL A 98 -1.34 -14.21 -10.73
N ARG A 99 -0.65 -14.58 -11.82
CA ARG A 99 -0.88 -14.00 -13.16
C ARG A 99 -2.18 -14.50 -13.82
N ALA A 100 -2.75 -15.60 -13.35
CA ALA A 100 -3.98 -16.19 -13.87
C ALA A 100 -5.26 -15.57 -13.27
N VAL A 101 -5.16 -14.67 -12.29
CA VAL A 101 -6.31 -13.97 -11.71
C VAL A 101 -7.01 -13.10 -12.76
N ASP A 102 -8.34 -12.99 -12.64
CA ASP A 102 -9.17 -12.18 -13.54
C ASP A 102 -9.06 -10.66 -13.23
N LEU A 103 -7.85 -10.12 -13.24
CA LEU A 103 -7.52 -8.71 -13.02
C LEU A 103 -6.32 -8.34 -13.90
N ALA A 104 -6.37 -7.20 -14.59
CA ALA A 104 -5.23 -6.77 -15.40
C ALA A 104 -4.08 -6.34 -14.47
N LEU A 105 -2.92 -7.01 -14.58
CA LEU A 105 -1.74 -6.71 -13.76
C LEU A 105 -0.69 -6.00 -14.60
N ILE A 106 -0.18 -4.88 -14.10
CA ILE A 106 0.77 -4.00 -14.78
C ILE A 106 2.02 -3.85 -13.89
N ASP A 107 3.16 -4.26 -14.42
CA ASP A 107 4.42 -4.20 -13.68
C ASP A 107 5.06 -2.81 -13.77
N LEU A 108 5.49 -2.28 -12.63
CA LEU A 108 6.38 -1.13 -12.56
C LEU A 108 7.80 -1.54 -12.99
N PRO A 109 8.59 -0.58 -13.52
CA PRO A 109 10.01 -0.80 -13.73
C PRO A 109 10.70 -1.20 -12.40
N PRO A 110 11.71 -2.08 -12.45
CA PRO A 110 12.44 -2.46 -11.25
C PRO A 110 12.98 -1.26 -10.48
N TYR A 111 12.99 -1.36 -9.14
CA TYR A 111 13.56 -0.34 -8.24
C TYR A 111 12.95 1.07 -8.41
N SER A 112 11.67 1.17 -8.75
CA SER A 112 10.98 2.46 -8.97
C SER A 112 9.85 2.75 -7.96
N PRO A 113 10.11 2.69 -6.63
CA PRO A 113 9.08 2.93 -5.61
C PRO A 113 8.50 4.34 -5.66
N GLU A 114 9.22 5.32 -6.22
CA GLU A 114 8.75 6.68 -6.42
C GLU A 114 7.57 6.79 -7.41
N LEU A 115 7.34 5.74 -8.20
CA LEU A 115 6.22 5.64 -9.13
C LEU A 115 4.97 5.02 -8.50
N ASN A 116 5.05 4.55 -7.25
CA ASN A 116 3.96 3.85 -6.58
C ASN A 116 3.31 4.70 -5.47
N PRO A 117 2.07 5.20 -5.65
CA PRO A 117 1.32 5.90 -4.61
C PRO A 117 1.12 5.11 -3.31
N ALA A 118 1.08 3.77 -3.34
CA ALA A 118 0.97 2.95 -2.14
C ALA A 118 2.11 3.21 -1.14
N GLU A 119 3.33 3.47 -1.65
CA GLU A 119 4.48 3.83 -0.82
C GLU A 119 4.29 5.15 -0.07
N ARG A 120 3.54 6.11 -0.63
CA ARG A 120 3.20 7.35 0.09
C ARG A 120 2.19 7.13 1.19
N ILE A 121 1.19 6.26 0.97
CA ILE A 121 0.27 5.87 2.04
C ILE A 121 1.02 5.14 3.15
N PHE A 122 1.94 4.23 2.81
CA PHE A 122 2.81 3.58 3.80
C PHE A 122 3.67 4.57 4.58
N GLN A 123 4.18 5.64 3.94
CA GLN A 123 4.89 6.70 4.66
C GLN A 123 4.00 7.41 5.68
N GLU A 124 2.73 7.67 5.36
CA GLU A 124 1.77 8.25 6.31
C GLU A 124 1.48 7.28 7.48
N LEU A 125 1.26 6.00 7.19
CA LEU A 125 1.07 4.98 8.24
C LEU A 125 2.29 4.90 9.16
N ARG A 126 3.50 4.81 8.59
CA ARG A 126 4.76 4.76 9.35
C ARG A 126 4.93 5.99 10.25
N ARG A 127 4.52 7.18 9.80
CA ARG A 127 4.55 8.40 10.65
C ARG A 127 3.70 8.27 11.91
N ALA A 128 2.57 7.56 11.82
CA ALA A 128 1.66 7.37 12.94
C ALA A 128 2.06 6.21 13.87
N ILE A 129 2.58 5.10 13.30
CA ILE A 129 2.78 3.85 14.05
C ILE A 129 4.23 3.59 14.52
N GLU A 130 5.24 4.20 13.90
CA GLU A 130 6.65 3.98 14.27
C GLU A 130 7.10 4.85 15.45
N GLY A 131 8.22 4.49 16.08
CA GLY A 131 8.73 5.19 17.28
C GLY A 131 7.98 4.87 18.56
N ARG A 132 7.16 3.81 18.55
CA ARG A 132 6.37 3.32 19.68
C ARG A 132 6.69 1.84 19.94
N VAL A 133 6.49 1.41 21.17
CA VAL A 133 6.56 -0.01 21.58
C VAL A 133 5.13 -0.52 21.69
N TYR A 134 4.88 -1.72 21.18
CA TYR A 134 3.58 -2.39 21.25
C TYR A 134 3.71 -3.64 22.12
N ALA A 135 2.67 -3.95 22.91
CA ALA A 135 2.70 -5.13 23.78
C ALA A 135 2.61 -6.42 22.95
N THR A 136 1.76 -6.42 21.92
CA THR A 136 1.56 -7.53 20.98
C THR A 136 1.58 -7.07 19.53
N LEU A 137 1.75 -8.01 18.59
CA LEU A 137 1.62 -7.71 17.16
C LEU A 137 0.22 -7.22 16.81
N ASP A 138 -0.82 -7.78 17.44
CA ASP A 138 -2.21 -7.40 17.21
C ASP A 138 -2.47 -5.94 17.64
N ASP A 139 -1.82 -5.45 18.70
CA ASP A 139 -1.91 -4.03 19.09
C ASP A 139 -1.35 -3.11 17.99
N LYS A 140 -0.26 -3.53 17.32
CA LYS A 140 0.32 -2.77 16.22
C LYS A 140 -0.56 -2.84 14.97
N VAL A 141 -1.13 -4.00 14.67
CA VAL A 141 -2.12 -4.18 13.58
C VAL A 141 -3.32 -3.28 13.83
N ALA A 142 -3.88 -3.26 15.04
CA ALA A 142 -5.01 -2.39 15.40
C ALA A 142 -4.68 -0.90 15.23
N ALA A 143 -3.45 -0.49 15.55
CA ALA A 143 -3.00 0.89 15.30
C ALA A 143 -2.92 1.22 13.80
N VAL A 144 -2.49 0.27 12.96
CA VAL A 144 -2.49 0.44 11.50
C VAL A 144 -3.92 0.54 10.95
N GLU A 145 -4.81 -0.36 11.37
CA GLU A 145 -6.23 -0.35 11.01
C GLU A 145 -6.90 0.98 11.35
N ALA A 146 -6.64 1.51 12.56
CA ALA A 146 -7.19 2.78 12.98
C ALA A 146 -6.73 3.97 12.12
N GLU A 147 -5.50 3.95 11.59
CA GLU A 147 -5.01 4.98 10.69
C GLU A 147 -5.52 4.79 9.26
N LEU A 148 -5.63 3.55 8.78
CA LEU A 148 -6.23 3.24 7.48
C LEU A 148 -7.71 3.67 7.44
N ALA A 149 -8.49 3.38 8.48
CA ALA A 149 -9.89 3.80 8.58
C ALA A 149 -10.05 5.33 8.55
N LYS A 150 -9.12 6.09 9.14
CA LYS A 150 -9.12 7.56 9.04
C LYS A 150 -8.86 8.03 7.62
N LEU A 151 -7.92 7.41 6.92
CA LEU A 151 -7.61 7.74 5.52
C LEU A 151 -8.77 7.37 4.59
N GLU A 152 -9.35 6.19 4.77
CA GLU A 152 -10.52 5.73 4.00
C GLU A 152 -11.72 6.66 4.18
N ALA A 153 -11.94 7.16 5.40
CA ALA A 153 -13.01 8.13 5.70
C ALA A 153 -12.76 9.54 5.10
N ASP A 154 -11.56 9.82 4.58
CA ASP A 154 -11.21 11.11 3.96
C ASP A 154 -10.63 10.93 2.54
N PRO A 155 -11.50 10.73 1.53
CA PRO A 155 -11.05 10.60 0.14
C PRO A 155 -10.30 11.82 -0.39
N ALA A 156 -10.55 13.02 0.16
CA ALA A 156 -9.82 14.22 -0.25
C ALA A 156 -8.37 14.16 0.23
N ARG A 157 -8.13 13.65 1.45
CA ARG A 157 -6.79 13.39 1.95
C ARG A 157 -6.08 12.34 1.11
N VAL A 158 -6.73 11.22 0.77
CA VAL A 158 -6.12 10.18 -0.07
C VAL A 158 -5.74 10.76 -1.44
N ARG A 159 -6.63 11.50 -2.10
CA ARG A 159 -6.30 12.20 -3.36
C ARG A 159 -5.11 13.14 -3.22
N SER A 160 -5.06 13.93 -2.14
CA SER A 160 -3.92 14.84 -1.91
C SER A 160 -2.57 14.12 -1.77
N ILE A 161 -2.57 12.82 -1.46
CA ILE A 161 -1.37 12.00 -1.31
C ILE A 161 -1.05 11.21 -2.58
N ALA A 162 -2.08 10.73 -3.30
CA ALA A 162 -1.96 9.67 -4.31
C ALA A 162 -2.47 10.04 -5.71
N ASP A 163 -3.21 11.14 -5.87
CA ASP A 163 -3.73 11.61 -7.16
C ASP A 163 -2.69 12.50 -7.85
N TRP A 164 -1.72 11.89 -8.53
CA TRP A 164 -0.62 12.63 -9.15
C TRP A 164 -0.93 12.95 -10.61
N ASP A 165 -0.88 14.24 -10.96
CA ASP A 165 -1.19 14.74 -12.31
C ASP A 165 -0.43 13.99 -13.41
N TRP A 166 0.86 13.72 -13.21
CA TRP A 166 1.68 13.05 -14.23
C TRP A 166 1.28 11.59 -14.47
N ILE A 167 0.78 10.87 -13.45
CA ILE A 167 0.20 9.53 -13.63
C ILE A 167 -1.08 9.66 -14.45
N ASN A 168 -1.87 10.69 -14.14
CA ASN A 168 -3.14 10.91 -14.81
C ASN A 168 -2.98 11.20 -16.29
N GLU A 169 -2.06 12.10 -16.62
CA GLU A 169 -1.67 12.43 -17.98
C GLU A 169 -1.11 11.21 -18.73
N ALA A 170 -0.27 10.39 -18.08
CA ALA A 170 0.30 9.20 -18.71
C ALA A 170 -0.80 8.21 -19.14
N VAL A 171 -1.77 7.96 -18.27
CA VAL A 171 -2.92 7.07 -18.55
C VAL A 171 -3.80 7.63 -19.66
N GLU A 172 -4.04 8.95 -19.70
CA GLU A 172 -4.84 9.59 -20.74
C GLU A 172 -4.21 9.53 -22.14
N ARG A 173 -2.86 9.48 -22.18
CA ARG A 173 -2.08 9.35 -23.42
C ARG A 173 -1.96 7.91 -23.91
N LEU A 174 -2.35 6.91 -23.12
CA LEU A 174 -2.32 5.51 -23.57
C LEU A 174 -3.23 5.31 -24.79
N PRO A 175 -2.80 4.54 -25.80
CA PRO A 175 -3.62 4.25 -26.96
C PRO A 175 -4.85 3.44 -26.53
N VAL A 176 -6.02 3.80 -27.06
CA VAL A 176 -7.25 3.02 -26.84
C VAL A 176 -7.18 1.80 -27.75
N THR A 177 -6.86 0.63 -27.19
CA THR A 177 -7.03 -0.63 -27.90
C THR A 177 -8.53 -0.92 -27.94
N GLN A 178 -9.16 -0.79 -29.12
CA GLN A 178 -10.49 -1.35 -29.33
C GLN A 178 -10.35 -2.86 -29.30
N VAL A 179 -10.81 -3.49 -28.22
CA VAL A 179 -11.00 -4.93 -28.20
C VAL A 179 -12.22 -5.21 -29.07
N ALA A 180 -12.01 -5.81 -30.24
CA ALA A 180 -13.05 -6.22 -31.18
C ALA A 180 -13.85 -7.41 -30.64
#